data_AF-X0U703-F1
#
_entry.id   AF-X0U703-F1
#
_cell.length_a   1.000
_cell.length_b   1.000
_cell.length_c   1.000
_cell.angle_alpha   90.00
_cell.angle_beta   90.00
_cell.angle_gamma   90.00
#
_symmetry.space_group_name_H-M   'P 1'
#
loop_
_entity.id
_entity.type
_entity.pdbx_description
1 polymer ?
#
loop_
_entity_poly.entity_id
_entity_poly.type
_entity_poly.pdbx_seq_one_letter_code
_entity_poly.pdbx_strand_id
1 'polypeptide(L)' 'MSKTNCITSTAGTCGGDPRISGTRIPVWLLINAWRLGISDDDMLRAYPS' A
#
# COMPACT_ATOMS: atom_id res chain seq x y z
N MET A 1 2.97 -23.44 3.21
CA MET A 1 2.86 -21.97 3.45
C MET A 1 1.57 -21.49 2.82
N SER A 2 0.59 -21.07 3.62
CA SER A 2 -0.63 -20.45 3.09
C SER A 2 -0.28 -19.10 2.45
N LYS A 3 -0.76 -18.88 1.23
CA LYS A 3 -0.52 -17.64 0.46
C LYS A 3 -1.24 -16.50 1.17
N THR A 4 -0.49 -15.67 1.91
CA THR A 4 -1.06 -14.45 2.51
C THR A 4 -1.30 -13.45 1.40
N ASN A 5 -2.54 -13.02 1.25
CA ASN A 5 -2.87 -12.05 0.21
C ASN A 5 -2.44 -10.65 0.69
N CYS A 6 -1.27 -10.19 0.27
CA CYS A 6 -0.68 -8.92 0.70
C CYS A 6 -1.41 -7.69 0.13
N ILE A 7 -2.19 -7.88 -0.95
CA ILE A 7 -2.95 -6.85 -1.63
C ILE A 7 -4.43 -7.25 -1.65
N THR A 8 -5.31 -6.34 -1.26
CA THR A 8 -6.77 -6.53 -1.31
C THR A 8 -7.44 -5.35 -1.99
N SER A 9 -8.59 -5.58 -2.62
CA SER A 9 -9.49 -4.52 -3.11
C SER A 9 -10.89 -4.78 -2.56
N THR A 10 -11.55 -3.73 -2.08
CA THR A 10 -12.88 -3.82 -1.48
C THR A 10 -13.66 -2.57 -1.87
N ALA A 11 -14.85 -2.75 -2.44
CA ALA A 11 -15.73 -1.63 -2.80
C ALA A 11 -15.97 -0.74 -1.57
N GLY A 12 -15.79 0.58 -1.74
CA GLY A 12 -15.95 1.57 -0.66
C GLY A 12 -14.70 1.81 0.21
N THR A 13 -13.61 1.06 0.04
CA THR A 13 -12.31 1.37 0.68
C THR A 13 -11.29 1.79 -0.38
N CYS A 14 -10.60 2.91 -0.17
CA CYS A 14 -9.70 3.50 -1.17
C CYS A 14 -10.36 3.65 -2.55
N GLY A 15 -11.67 3.93 -2.63
CA GLY A 15 -12.39 4.01 -3.90
C GLY A 15 -12.55 2.69 -4.66
N GLY A 16 -12.15 1.56 -4.07
CA GLY A 16 -12.04 0.27 -4.76
C GLY A 16 -10.64 -0.02 -5.32
N ASP A 17 -9.68 0.90 -5.16
CA ASP A 17 -8.30 0.66 -5.59
C ASP A 17 -7.64 -0.47 -4.79
N PRO A 18 -6.72 -1.23 -5.41
CA PRO A 18 -5.87 -2.18 -4.70
C PRO A 18 -5.06 -1.48 -3.60
N ARG A 19 -5.05 -2.07 -2.41
CA ARG A 19 -4.36 -1.56 -1.23
C ARG A 19 -3.61 -2.67 -0.50
N ILE A 20 -2.63 -2.28 0.32
CA ILE A 20 -1.97 -3.23 1.22
C ILE A 20 -3.01 -3.76 2.22
N SER A 21 -3.13 -5.08 2.31
CA SER A 21 -4.11 -5.75 3.17
C SER A 21 -3.99 -5.26 4.62
N GLY A 22 -5.13 -4.89 5.21
CA GLY A 22 -5.18 -4.36 6.59
C GLY A 22 -5.00 -2.85 6.71
N THR A 23 -4.55 -2.15 5.67
CA THR A 23 -4.24 -0.70 5.73
C THR A 23 -5.11 0.11 4.77
N ARG A 24 -5.32 1.41 5.01
CA ARG A 24 -5.91 2.32 4.00
C ARG A 24 -4.84 2.93 3.09
N ILE A 25 -3.81 2.15 2.74
CA ILE A 25 -2.68 2.60 1.93
C ILE A 25 -2.81 1.98 0.53
N PRO A 26 -3.26 2.75 -0.48
CA PRO A 26 -3.43 2.23 -1.83
C PRO A 26 -2.08 2.01 -2.51
N VAL A 27 -1.99 0.99 -3.36
CA VAL A 27 -0.74 0.61 -4.05
C VAL A 27 -0.25 1.75 -4.97
N TRP A 28 -1.18 2.50 -5.58
CA TRP A 28 -0.81 3.63 -6.44
C TRP A 28 -0.06 4.73 -5.68
N LEU A 29 -0.37 4.93 -4.39
CA LEU A 29 0.29 5.94 -3.57
C LEU A 29 1.75 5.55 -3.35
N LEU A 30 1.99 4.27 -3.09
CA LEU A 30 3.33 3.72 -2.92
C LEU A 30 4.17 3.88 -4.20
N ILE A 31 3.59 3.57 -5.37
CA ILE A 31 4.26 3.72 -6.66
C ILE A 31 4.58 5.18 -6.96
N ASN A 32 3.68 6.11 -6.64
CA ASN A 32 3.93 7.53 -6.84
C ASN A 32 5.02 8.07 -5.90
N ALA A 33 5.04 7.67 -4.63
CA ALA A 33 6.12 8.00 -3.71
C ALA A 33 7.48 7.53 -4.25
N TRP A 34 7.54 6.29 -4.73
CA TRP A 34 8.74 5.73 -5.33
C TRP A 34 9.18 6.49 -6.59
N ARG A 35 8.24 6.87 -7.46
CA ARG A 35 8.51 7.71 -8.66
C ARG A 35 9.02 9.10 -8.32
N LEU A 36 8.66 9.64 -7.15
CA LEU A 36 9.19 10.91 -6.64
C LEU A 36 10.55 10.77 -5.96
N GLY A 37 11.12 9.55 -5.91
CA GLY A 37 12.43 9.28 -5.33
C GLY A 37 12.41 9.01 -3.83
N ILE A 38 11.25 8.74 -3.23
CA ILE A 38 11.19 8.32 -1.82
C ILE A 38 11.80 6.92 -1.70
N SER A 39 12.70 6.76 -0.73
CA SER A 39 13.35 5.49 -0.43
C SER A 39 12.40 4.54 0.32
N ASP A 40 12.62 3.23 0.20
CA ASP A 40 11.82 2.24 0.93
C ASP A 40 11.90 2.44 2.45
N ASP A 41 13.03 2.89 2.98
CA ASP A 41 13.22 3.15 4.42
C ASP A 41 12.41 4.37 4.89
N ASP A 42 12.42 5.46 4.13
CA ASP A 42 11.58 6.63 4.42
C ASP A 42 10.09 6.31 4.30
N MET A 43 9.75 5.41 3.38
CA MET A 43 8.39 4.94 3.15
C MET A 43 7.88 4.07 4.29
N LEU A 44 8.72 3.17 4.83
CA LEU A 44 8.41 2.39 6.02
C LEU A 44 8.31 3.28 7.27
N ARG A 45 9.13 4.34 7.38
CA ARG A 45 9.02 5.33 8.45
C ARG A 45 7.72 6.15 8.36
N ALA A 46 7.26 6.46 7.15
CA ALA A 46 6.00 7.17 6.94
C ALA A 46 4.77 6.31 7.28
N TYR A 47 4.87 4.99 7.13
CA TYR A 47 3.79 4.02 7.37
C TYR A 47 4.26 2.84 8.24
N PRO A 48 4.43 3.04 9.56
CA PRO A 48 5.08 2.06 10.43
C PRO A 48 4.25 0.81 10.78
N SER A 49 3.00 0.68 10.32
CA SER A 49 2.10 -0.44 10.68
C SER A 49 0.88 -0.56 9.78
#